data_AF-A0A0B6YZ81-F1
#
_entry.id   AF-A0A0B6YZ81-F1
#
_cell.length_a   1.000
_cell.length_b   1.000
_cell.length_c   1.000
_cell.angle_alpha   90.00
_cell.angle_beta   90.00
_cell.angle_gamma   90.00
#
_symmetry.space_group_name_H-M   'P 1'
#
loop_
_entity.id
_entity.type
_entity.pdbx_description
1 polymer ?
#
loop_
_entity_poly.entity_id
_entity_poly.type
_entity_poly.pdbx_seq_one_letter_code
_entity_poly.pdbx_strand_id
1 'polypeptide(L)'
;HSTLHSLGGVQILFPLFGQLDMNVDHGPDKPSEVDYSTCANLIGLLGDLIECSPAIQQQMIQSRGFLVISDYLDKSSREHITPAVLEAFLTLTEFLVELPTGSLLLKYLFDNILFNPQLWVHTSVEVQTKLYSYLATEFINNAHIYNSIRRVSAVLQ
;
A
#
# COMPACT_ATOMS: atom_id res chain seq x y z
N HIS A 1 -6.08 25.11 3.78
CA HIS A 1 -6.45 24.61 2.45
C HIS A 1 -5.19 24.07 1.78
N SER A 2 -4.99 22.75 1.71
CA SER A 2 -3.86 22.19 0.98
C SER A 2 -4.16 22.23 -0.52
N THR A 3 -3.16 22.56 -1.33
CA THR A 3 -3.25 22.57 -2.81
C THR A 3 -3.82 21.26 -3.36
N LEU A 4 -3.53 20.13 -2.69
CA LEU A 4 -4.03 18.80 -3.03
C LEU A 4 -5.57 18.71 -2.96
N HIS A 5 -6.21 19.38 -2.01
CA HIS A 5 -7.67 19.40 -1.90
C HIS A 5 -8.32 20.10 -3.11
N SER A 6 -7.67 21.14 -3.64
CA SER A 6 -8.11 21.85 -4.84
C SER A 6 -7.87 21.07 -6.14
N LEU A 7 -7.01 20.05 -6.12
CA LEU A 7 -6.65 19.24 -7.28
C LEU A 7 -7.41 17.90 -7.36
N GLY A 8 -8.25 17.58 -6.38
CA GLY A 8 -9.04 16.34 -6.36
C GLY A 8 -8.70 15.37 -5.23
N GLY A 9 -7.84 15.75 -4.27
CA GLY A 9 -7.52 14.94 -3.09
C GLY A 9 -6.47 13.86 -3.36
N VAL A 10 -6.34 12.91 -2.44
CA VAL A 10 -5.36 11.80 -2.56
C VAL A 10 -5.62 10.89 -3.76
N GLN A 11 -6.85 10.88 -4.28
CA GLN A 11 -7.26 10.04 -5.42
C GLN A 11 -6.49 10.35 -6.70
N ILE A 12 -5.88 11.54 -6.82
CA ILE A 12 -5.03 11.90 -7.97
C ILE A 12 -3.81 10.99 -8.11
N LEU A 13 -3.39 10.33 -7.02
CA LEU A 13 -2.26 9.40 -7.04
C LEU A 13 -2.63 8.03 -7.61
N PHE A 14 -3.89 7.61 -7.54
CA PHE A 14 -4.26 6.26 -7.94
C PHE A 14 -3.97 5.94 -9.41
N PRO A 15 -4.26 6.83 -10.38
CA PRO A 15 -3.91 6.60 -11.77
C PRO A 15 -2.41 6.41 -12.02
N LEU A 16 -1.52 6.91 -11.14
CA LEU A 16 -0.07 6.73 -11.28
C LEU A 16 0.35 5.27 -11.08
N PHE A 17 -0.35 4.52 -10.22
CA PHE A 17 -0.14 3.07 -10.10
C PHE A 17 -0.54 2.32 -11.38
N GLY A 18 -1.47 2.86 -12.17
CA GLY A 18 -1.82 2.31 -13.48
C GLY A 18 -0.81 2.60 -14.59
N GLN A 19 0.26 3.36 -14.30
CA GLN A 19 1.29 3.76 -15.25
C GLN A 19 2.64 3.08 -14.96
N LEU A 20 2.70 2.14 -14.02
CA LEU A 20 3.96 1.53 -13.58
C LEU A 20 4.72 0.87 -14.74
N ASP A 21 4.03 0.19 -15.64
CA ASP A 21 4.66 -0.50 -16.78
C ASP A 21 5.09 0.44 -17.92
N MET A 22 4.85 1.76 -17.79
CA MET A 22 5.28 2.73 -18.80
C MET A 22 6.76 3.01 -18.68
N ASN A 23 7.46 3.01 -19.82
CA ASN A 23 8.85 3.40 -19.85
C ASN A 23 9.00 4.89 -19.51
N VAL A 24 10.04 5.19 -18.72
CA VAL A 24 10.42 6.54 -18.37
C VAL A 24 11.29 7.11 -19.51
N ASP A 25 10.95 8.32 -19.96
CA ASP A 25 11.79 9.08 -20.88
C ASP A 25 12.91 9.77 -20.10
N HIS A 26 14.14 9.32 -20.33
CA HIS A 26 15.33 9.89 -19.71
C HIS A 26 16.06 10.89 -20.62
N GLY A 27 15.45 11.26 -21.75
CA GLY A 27 16.00 12.16 -22.75
C GLY A 27 16.56 11.43 -23.99
N PRO A 28 16.96 12.20 -25.01
CA PRO A 28 17.19 11.69 -26.38
C PRO A 28 18.30 10.65 -26.52
N ASP A 29 19.23 10.56 -25.57
CA ASP A 29 20.41 9.68 -25.63
C ASP A 29 20.39 8.55 -24.60
N LYS A 30 19.27 8.35 -23.90
CA LYS A 30 19.14 7.28 -22.89
C LYS A 30 18.04 6.29 -23.28
N PRO A 31 18.25 4.98 -23.05
CA PRO A 31 17.21 4.00 -23.30
C PRO A 31 16.00 4.32 -22.42
N SER A 32 14.82 4.23 -23.02
CA SER A 32 13.58 4.34 -22.26
C SER A 32 13.33 2.99 -21.59
N GLU A 33 13.35 2.98 -20.26
CA GLU A 33 13.25 1.78 -19.44
C GLU A 33 12.14 1.95 -18.40
N VAL A 34 11.59 0.84 -17.94
CA VAL A 34 10.60 0.84 -16.86
C VAL A 34 11.31 1.08 -15.52
N ASP A 35 10.83 2.05 -14.74
CA ASP A 35 11.39 2.34 -13.42
C ASP A 35 10.66 1.55 -12.32
N TYR A 36 11.26 0.46 -11.89
CA TYR A 36 10.75 -0.40 -10.83
C TYR A 36 10.80 0.23 -9.42
N SER A 37 11.46 1.39 -9.23
CA SER A 37 11.45 2.12 -7.96
C SER A 37 10.19 2.97 -7.76
N THR A 38 9.49 3.33 -8.84
CA THR A 38 8.34 4.25 -8.80
C THR A 38 7.23 3.75 -7.89
N CYS A 39 6.93 2.44 -7.88
CA CYS A 39 5.89 1.88 -7.02
C CYS A 39 6.17 2.12 -5.53
N ALA A 40 7.40 1.89 -5.08
CA ALA A 40 7.78 2.10 -3.68
C ALA A 40 7.71 3.59 -3.30
N ASN A 41 8.16 4.47 -4.21
CA ASN A 41 8.10 5.92 -4.01
C ASN A 41 6.65 6.44 -3.90
N LEU A 42 5.72 5.90 -4.71
CA LEU A 42 4.30 6.24 -4.63
C LEU A 42 3.67 5.79 -3.31
N ILE A 43 4.04 4.62 -2.80
CA ILE A 43 3.57 4.12 -1.48
C ILE A 43 4.13 4.98 -0.35
N GLY A 44 5.42 5.34 -0.41
CA GLY A 44 6.04 6.24 0.55
C GLY A 44 5.36 7.60 0.58
N LEU A 45 5.16 8.23 -0.60
CA LEU A 45 4.43 9.49 -0.73
C LEU A 45 3.01 9.38 -0.16
N LEU A 46 2.32 8.27 -0.41
CA LEU A 46 0.99 8.03 0.16
C LEU A 46 1.04 7.99 1.70
N GLY A 47 2.06 7.33 2.27
CA GLY A 47 2.31 7.33 3.71
C GLY A 47 2.47 8.73 4.28
N ASP A 48 3.36 9.53 3.68
CA ASP A 48 3.60 10.92 4.09
C ASP A 48 2.30 11.76 4.06
N LEU A 49 1.47 11.55 3.04
CA LEU A 49 0.20 12.25 2.90
C LEU A 49 -0.84 11.82 3.95
N ILE A 50 -0.91 10.53 4.27
CA ILE A 50 -1.77 10.00 5.32
C ILE A 50 -1.34 10.54 6.69
N GLU A 51 -0.03 10.64 6.94
CA GLU A 51 0.52 11.25 8.16
C GLU A 51 0.16 12.72 8.30
N CYS A 52 0.31 13.49 7.22
CA CYS A 52 0.09 14.93 7.26
C CYS A 52 -1.37 15.36 7.45
N SER A 53 -2.36 14.47 7.19
CA SER A 53 -3.76 14.93 7.12
C SER A 53 -4.82 13.88 7.49
N PRO A 54 -5.63 14.14 8.54
CA PRO A 54 -6.84 13.37 8.82
C PRO A 54 -7.86 13.40 7.67
N ALA A 55 -7.89 14.46 6.86
CA ALA A 55 -8.76 14.53 5.69
C ALA A 55 -8.33 13.51 4.62
N ILE A 56 -7.02 13.33 4.42
CA ILE A 56 -6.47 12.33 3.49
C ILE A 56 -6.76 10.91 4.01
N GLN A 57 -6.63 10.68 5.32
CA GLN A 57 -7.03 9.42 5.95
C GLN A 57 -8.49 9.07 5.63
N GLN A 58 -9.42 10.04 5.79
CA GLN A 58 -10.83 9.85 5.47
C GLN A 58 -11.07 9.64 3.98
N GLN A 59 -10.37 10.37 3.12
CA GLN A 59 -10.47 10.17 1.67
C GLN A 59 -10.01 8.77 1.24
N MET A 60 -8.92 8.25 1.82
CA MET A 60 -8.46 6.89 1.59
C MET A 60 -9.49 5.84 2.00
N ILE A 61 -10.14 6.03 3.16
CA ILE A 61 -11.23 5.16 3.63
C ILE A 61 -12.42 5.20 2.66
N GLN A 62 -12.92 6.39 2.31
CA GLN A 62 -14.12 6.58 1.49
C GLN A 62 -13.92 6.08 0.05
N SER A 63 -12.74 6.30 -0.52
CA SER A 63 -12.41 5.87 -1.87
C SER A 63 -11.98 4.41 -1.97
N ARG A 64 -11.89 3.69 -0.84
CA ARG A 64 -11.32 2.34 -0.77
C ARG A 64 -9.90 2.30 -1.37
N GLY A 65 -9.07 3.28 -1.04
CA GLY A 65 -7.79 3.53 -1.71
C GLY A 65 -6.86 2.31 -1.78
N PHE A 66 -6.72 1.54 -0.70
CA PHE A 66 -5.89 0.31 -0.74
C PHE A 66 -6.44 -0.78 -1.66
N LEU A 67 -7.76 -0.91 -1.80
CA LEU A 67 -8.37 -1.83 -2.77
C LEU A 67 -8.07 -1.37 -4.21
N VAL A 68 -8.19 -0.07 -4.48
CA VAL A 68 -7.88 0.51 -5.80
C VAL A 68 -6.41 0.32 -6.14
N ILE A 69 -5.50 0.58 -5.20
CA ILE A 69 -4.06 0.34 -5.38
C ILE A 69 -3.81 -1.15 -5.64
N SER A 70 -4.42 -2.05 -4.86
CA SER A 70 -4.32 -3.49 -5.10
C SER A 70 -4.76 -3.89 -6.51
N ASP A 71 -5.84 -3.32 -7.03
CA ASP A 71 -6.36 -3.62 -8.37
C ASP A 71 -5.39 -3.16 -9.48
N TYR A 72 -4.74 -2.00 -9.31
CA TYR A 72 -3.67 -1.58 -10.23
C TYR A 72 -2.45 -2.48 -10.15
N LEU A 73 -1.96 -2.79 -8.95
CA LEU A 73 -0.81 -3.69 -8.76
C LEU A 73 -1.07 -5.12 -9.27
N ASP A 74 -2.33 -5.57 -9.25
CA ASP A 74 -2.71 -6.86 -9.83
C ASP A 74 -2.58 -6.90 -11.36
N LYS A 75 -2.78 -5.75 -12.00
CA LYS A 75 -2.72 -5.60 -13.46
C LYS A 75 -1.32 -5.26 -13.98
N SER A 76 -0.45 -4.73 -13.12
CA SER A 76 0.93 -4.38 -13.47
C SER A 76 1.87 -5.59 -13.48
N SER A 77 3.02 -5.44 -14.15
CA SER A 77 4.09 -6.43 -14.12
C SER A 77 4.51 -6.75 -12.68
N ARG A 78 4.70 -8.05 -12.40
CA ARG A 78 5.16 -8.50 -11.08
C ARG A 78 6.57 -8.03 -10.74
N GLU A 79 7.34 -7.57 -11.73
CA GLU A 79 8.66 -6.97 -11.52
C GLU A 79 8.61 -5.68 -10.68
N HIS A 80 7.46 -4.99 -10.64
CA HIS A 80 7.26 -3.84 -9.74
C HIS A 80 7.18 -4.23 -8.26
N ILE A 81 6.80 -5.47 -7.93
CA ILE A 81 6.64 -5.92 -6.55
C ILE A 81 8.00 -6.36 -5.99
N THR A 82 8.84 -5.37 -5.74
CA THR A 82 10.22 -5.53 -5.24
C THR A 82 10.26 -5.59 -3.71
N PRO A 83 11.41 -6.00 -3.11
CA PRO A 83 11.60 -5.90 -1.66
C PRO A 83 11.35 -4.50 -1.09
N ALA A 84 11.65 -3.44 -1.87
CA ALA A 84 11.39 -2.05 -1.49
C ALA A 84 9.90 -1.71 -1.42
N VAL A 85 9.08 -2.29 -2.32
CA VAL A 85 7.62 -2.13 -2.29
C VAL A 85 7.02 -2.80 -1.06
N LEU A 86 7.46 -4.02 -0.74
CA LEU A 86 7.04 -4.70 0.48
C LEU A 86 7.46 -3.87 1.71
N GLU A 87 8.70 -3.41 1.76
CA GLU A 87 9.18 -2.57 2.86
C GLU A 87 8.32 -1.31 3.04
N ALA A 88 8.00 -0.60 1.97
CA ALA A 88 7.15 0.59 2.04
C ALA A 88 5.77 0.29 2.65
N PHE A 89 5.17 -0.87 2.35
CA PHE A 89 3.92 -1.29 3.00
C PHE A 89 4.09 -1.68 4.47
N LEU A 90 5.22 -2.28 4.85
CA LEU A 90 5.51 -2.62 6.25
C LEU A 90 5.78 -1.36 7.08
N THR A 91 6.55 -0.40 6.57
CA THR A 91 6.72 0.91 7.21
C THR A 91 5.37 1.63 7.37
N LEU A 92 4.52 1.61 6.34
CA LEU A 92 3.17 2.18 6.44
C LEU A 92 2.32 1.44 7.50
N THR A 93 2.52 0.13 7.65
CA THR A 93 1.85 -0.68 8.67
C THR A 93 2.25 -0.23 10.07
N GLU A 94 3.54 -0.11 10.35
CA GLU A 94 4.07 0.37 11.63
C GLU A 94 3.52 1.76 11.97
N PHE A 95 3.56 2.68 11.02
CA PHE A 95 2.99 4.01 11.18
C PHE A 95 1.48 3.96 11.52
N LEU A 96 0.69 3.17 10.79
CA LEU A 96 -0.75 3.08 11.00
C LEU A 96 -1.13 2.42 12.33
N VAL A 97 -0.23 1.60 12.92
CA VAL A 97 -0.41 1.04 14.27
C VAL A 97 -0.30 2.11 15.34
N GLU A 98 0.63 3.06 15.17
CA GLU A 98 0.85 4.14 16.12
C GLU A 98 -0.16 5.29 15.95
N LEU A 99 -0.76 5.41 14.77
CA LEU A 99 -1.75 6.44 14.47
C LEU A 99 -3.08 6.18 15.20
N PRO A 100 -3.58 7.10 16.07
CA PRO A 100 -4.83 6.90 16.82
C PRO A 100 -6.08 6.67 15.95
N THR A 101 -6.10 7.23 14.73
CA THR A 101 -7.16 7.08 13.73
C THR A 101 -6.84 6.00 12.69
N GLY A 102 -5.73 5.27 12.85
CA GLY A 102 -5.19 4.35 11.85
C GLY A 102 -5.92 3.01 11.75
N SER A 103 -6.70 2.60 12.75
CA SER A 103 -7.23 1.23 12.84
C SER A 103 -7.99 0.76 11.60
N LEU A 104 -8.83 1.60 10.99
CA LEU A 104 -9.59 1.22 9.79
C LEU A 104 -8.72 1.18 8.53
N LEU A 105 -7.77 2.11 8.40
CA LEU A 105 -6.80 2.12 7.31
C LEU A 105 -5.88 0.91 7.39
N LEU A 106 -5.40 0.58 8.59
CA LEU A 106 -4.60 -0.61 8.88
C LEU A 106 -5.38 -1.86 8.45
N LYS A 107 -6.65 -1.97 8.85
CA LYS A 107 -7.50 -3.07 8.43
C LYS A 107 -7.59 -3.19 6.90
N TYR A 108 -7.80 -2.09 6.19
CA TYR A 108 -7.88 -2.11 4.73
C TYR A 108 -6.54 -2.39 4.05
N LEU A 109 -5.42 -1.93 4.62
CA LEU A 109 -4.09 -2.27 4.13
C LEU A 109 -3.86 -3.79 4.22
N PHE A 110 -4.18 -4.40 5.36
CA PHE A 110 -4.07 -5.85 5.50
C PHE A 110 -5.02 -6.60 4.58
N ASP A 111 -6.31 -6.29 4.63
CA ASP A 111 -7.35 -7.04 3.89
C ASP A 111 -7.13 -6.98 2.37
N ASN A 112 -6.65 -5.84 1.83
CA ASN A 112 -6.52 -5.65 0.38
C ASN A 112 -5.10 -5.84 -0.16
N ILE A 113 -4.06 -5.66 0.66
CA ILE A 113 -2.66 -5.75 0.23
C ILE A 113 -1.97 -6.96 0.86
N LEU A 114 -1.68 -6.92 2.17
CA LEU A 114 -0.81 -7.92 2.80
C LEU A 114 -1.43 -9.34 2.81
N PHE A 115 -2.76 -9.45 2.88
CA PHE A 115 -3.47 -10.73 2.84
C PHE A 115 -4.02 -11.09 1.45
N ASN A 116 -3.71 -10.32 0.41
CA ASN A 116 -4.11 -10.66 -0.94
C ASN A 116 -3.07 -11.59 -1.59
N PRO A 117 -3.29 -12.92 -1.64
CA PRO A 117 -2.29 -13.84 -2.18
C PRO A 117 -2.01 -13.62 -3.68
N GLN A 118 -2.93 -13.02 -4.44
CA GLN A 118 -2.74 -12.76 -5.87
C GLN A 118 -1.58 -11.79 -6.12
N LEU A 119 -1.37 -10.81 -5.22
CA LEU A 119 -0.26 -9.88 -5.32
C LEU A 119 1.10 -10.55 -5.08
N TRP A 120 1.14 -11.65 -4.30
CA TRP A 120 2.38 -12.18 -3.75
C TRP A 120 2.82 -13.51 -4.36
N VAL A 121 1.90 -14.34 -4.87
CA VAL A 121 2.19 -15.72 -5.29
C VAL A 121 3.21 -15.85 -6.44
N HIS A 122 3.35 -14.79 -7.25
CA HIS A 122 4.26 -14.75 -8.40
C HIS A 122 5.41 -13.74 -8.25
N THR A 123 5.69 -13.27 -7.03
CA THR A 123 6.84 -12.39 -6.75
C THR A 123 8.11 -13.20 -6.52
N SER A 124 9.26 -12.54 -6.38
CA SER A 124 10.53 -13.22 -6.10
C SER A 124 10.49 -13.96 -4.75
N VAL A 125 11.31 -15.02 -4.63
CA VAL A 125 11.44 -15.80 -3.39
C VAL A 125 11.83 -14.93 -2.20
N GLU A 126 12.67 -13.91 -2.43
CA GLU A 126 13.06 -12.95 -1.41
C GLU A 126 11.85 -12.19 -0.83
N VAL A 127 10.98 -11.67 -1.71
CA VAL A 127 9.76 -10.94 -1.31
C VAL A 127 8.81 -11.87 -0.57
N GLN A 128 8.55 -13.07 -1.10
CA GLN A 128 7.67 -14.04 -0.46
C GLN A 128 8.18 -14.44 0.93
N THR A 129 9.47 -14.75 1.05
CA THR A 129 10.09 -15.15 2.32
C THR A 129 9.94 -14.04 3.35
N LYS A 130 10.26 -12.79 2.97
CA LYS A 130 10.15 -11.64 3.88
C LYS A 130 8.70 -11.41 4.34
N LEU A 131 7.74 -11.43 3.42
CA LEU A 131 6.32 -11.25 3.76
C LEU A 131 5.84 -12.35 4.71
N TYR A 132 6.07 -13.62 4.37
CA TYR A 132 5.57 -14.72 5.19
C TYR A 132 6.29 -14.84 6.53
N SER A 133 7.57 -14.49 6.61
CA SER A 133 8.27 -14.34 7.88
C SER A 133 7.60 -13.27 8.75
N TYR A 134 7.38 -12.06 8.22
CA TYR A 134 6.70 -10.98 8.93
C TYR A 134 5.31 -11.41 9.44
N LEU A 135 4.51 -12.05 8.58
CA LEU A 135 3.17 -12.52 8.94
C LEU A 135 3.19 -13.64 9.99
N ALA A 136 4.24 -14.47 10.03
CA ALA A 136 4.37 -15.56 10.99
C ALA A 136 4.96 -15.11 12.34
N THR A 137 5.62 -13.97 12.42
CA THR A 137 6.31 -13.50 13.63
C THR A 137 5.70 -12.18 14.14
N GLU A 138 6.07 -11.08 13.51
CA GLU A 138 5.79 -9.71 13.97
C GLU A 138 4.29 -9.41 13.97
N PHE A 139 3.58 -9.85 12.94
CA PHE A 139 2.14 -9.69 12.85
C PHE A 139 1.40 -10.34 14.03
N ILE A 140 1.74 -11.60 14.36
CA ILE A 140 1.07 -12.37 15.41
C ILE A 140 1.37 -11.78 16.80
N ASN A 141 2.58 -11.26 16.98
CA ASN A 141 3.03 -10.73 18.27
C ASN A 141 2.46 -9.34 18.58
N ASN A 142 1.90 -8.63 17.59
CA ASN A 142 1.35 -7.30 17.80
C ASN A 142 -0.16 -7.33 18.09
N ALA A 143 -0.50 -7.30 19.39
CA ALA A 143 -1.88 -7.33 19.87
C ALA A 143 -2.75 -6.18 19.33
N HIS A 144 -2.18 -5.01 19.04
CA HIS A 144 -2.93 -3.88 18.47
C HIS A 144 -3.32 -4.13 17.01
N ILE A 145 -2.41 -4.72 16.22
CA ILE A 145 -2.70 -5.15 14.85
C ILE A 145 -3.81 -6.21 14.87
N TYR A 146 -3.64 -7.24 15.70
CA TYR A 146 -4.61 -8.34 15.80
C TYR A 146 -6.01 -7.85 16.17
N ASN A 147 -6.13 -6.97 17.17
CA ASN A 147 -7.42 -6.42 17.60
C ASN A 147 -8.08 -5.51 16.56
N SER A 148 -7.29 -4.76 15.79
CA SER A 148 -7.80 -3.86 14.75
C SER A 148 -8.34 -4.59 13.52
N ILE A 149 -7.82 -5.79 13.25
CA ILE A 149 -8.15 -6.56 12.04
C ILE A 149 -9.21 -7.63 12.31
N ARG A 150 -9.31 -8.14 13.55
CA ARG A 150 -10.25 -9.19 13.95
C ARG A 150 -11.66 -8.81 13.50
N ARG A 151 -12.29 -9.67 12.69
CA ARG A 151 -13.73 -9.54 12.43
C ARG A 151 -14.43 -9.65 13.78
N VAL A 152 -15.30 -8.70 14.13
CA VAL A 152 -16.27 -8.91 15.20
C VAL A 152 -17.07 -10.13 14.77
N SER A 153 -16.80 -11.29 15.38
CA SER A 153 -17.71 -12.43 15.28
C SER A 153 -19.03 -11.92 15.83
N ALA A 154 -20.01 -11.70 14.96
CA ALA A 154 -21.37 -11.56 15.42
C ALA A 154 -21.68 -12.84 16.19
N VAL A 155 -21.80 -12.70 17.51
CA VAL A 155 -22.37 -13.77 18.34
C VAL A 155 -23.80 -13.91 17.84
N LEU A 156 -24.11 -15.03 17.20
CA LEU A 156 -25.50 -15.48 17.06
C LEU A 156 -26.02 -15.69 18.48
N GLN A 157 -26.82 -14.73 18.96
CA GLN A 157 -27.68 -14.91 20.13
C GLN A 157 -28.90 -15.73 19.76
#